data_AF-A0AA88IM83-F1
#
_entry.id   AF-A0AA88IM83-F1
#
_cell.length_a   1.000
_cell.length_b   1.000
_cell.length_c   1.000
_cell.angle_alpha   90.00
_cell.angle_beta   90.00
_cell.angle_gamma   90.00
#
_symmetry.space_group_name_H-M   'P 1'
#
loop_
_entity.id
_entity.type
_entity.pdbx_description
1 polymer ?
#
loop_
_entity_poly.entity_id
_entity_poly.type
_entity_poly.pdbx_seq_one_letter_code
_entity_poly.pdbx_strand_id
1 'polypeptide(L)'
;MDSDDEAIEEKQDLFHEHVEKGAKIVKGRVSTLRLDLVLKLGLGIPRNKIDEAFYASRIKVNGQKVDKKSKQLFLGDTIDLMLGPSKMNPDFIDVGRVEIIDVEVDDDLDQTKRVIVELKRWKSLTIENIDEWRREE
;
A
#
# COMPACT_ATOMS: atom_id res chain seq x y z
N MET A 1 14.04 23.40 5.36
CA MET A 1 13.50 23.29 4.00
C MET A 1 13.16 21.82 3.82
N ASP A 2 11.92 21.47 4.12
CA ASP A 2 11.40 20.11 4.00
C ASP A 2 11.24 19.79 2.51
N SER A 3 12.11 18.93 1.98
CA SER A 3 11.95 18.38 0.63
C SER A 3 10.65 17.59 0.56
N ASP A 4 9.62 18.23 -0.01
CA ASP A 4 8.37 17.60 -0.39
C ASP A 4 8.67 16.62 -1.52
N ASP A 5 8.90 15.37 -1.13
CA ASP A 5 9.03 14.23 -2.03
C ASP A 5 7.66 13.97 -2.68
N GLU A 6 7.37 14.77 -3.70
CA GLU A 6 6.15 14.76 -4.50
C GLU A 6 6.09 13.44 -5.29
N ALA A 7 5.45 12.42 -4.70
CA ALA A 7 5.00 11.27 -5.46
C ALA A 7 4.00 11.76 -6.52
N ILE A 8 4.42 11.76 -7.79
CA ILE A 8 3.60 12.21 -8.92
C ILE A 8 2.61 11.08 -9.23
N GLU A 9 1.33 11.31 -8.88
CA GLU A 9 0.23 10.39 -9.14
C GLU A 9 -0.22 10.53 -10.61
N GLU A 10 0.45 9.82 -11.51
CA GLU A 10 -0.01 9.68 -12.89
C GLU A 10 -1.15 8.64 -12.93
N LYS A 11 -2.41 9.09 -12.75
CA LYS A 11 -3.58 8.22 -12.91
C LYS A 11 -3.78 7.84 -14.37
N GLN A 12 -3.10 6.80 -14.81
CA GLN A 12 -3.45 6.10 -16.05
C GLN A 12 -4.50 5.01 -15.71
N ASP A 13 -5.78 5.33 -15.91
CA ASP A 13 -6.91 4.38 -15.87
C ASP A 13 -6.89 3.50 -17.14
N LEU A 14 -5.82 2.72 -17.33
CA LEU A 14 -5.64 1.87 -18.50
C LEU A 14 -5.99 0.40 -18.19
N PHE A 15 -7.11 -0.02 -18.79
CA PHE A 15 -7.55 -1.38 -19.09
C PHE A 15 -8.06 -2.27 -17.95
N HIS A 16 -9.39 -2.35 -17.88
CA HIS A 16 -10.12 -3.51 -17.36
C HIS A 16 -9.97 -4.67 -18.34
N GLU A 17 -9.51 -5.83 -17.86
CA GLU A 17 -10.10 -7.16 -18.14
C GLU A 17 -9.31 -8.19 -17.32
N HIS A 18 -9.97 -8.89 -16.39
CA HIS A 18 -9.40 -9.92 -15.49
C HIS A 18 -8.60 -9.45 -14.26
N VAL A 19 -8.98 -8.32 -13.65
CA VAL A 19 -8.57 -8.08 -12.26
C VAL A 19 -9.66 -8.62 -11.33
N GLU A 20 -9.29 -9.52 -10.41
CA GLU A 20 -10.17 -10.09 -9.38
C GLU A 20 -11.09 -9.01 -8.77
N LYS A 21 -12.36 -9.36 -8.47
CA LYS A 21 -13.39 -8.40 -7.98
C LYS A 21 -12.81 -7.44 -6.94
N GLY A 22 -12.57 -6.18 -7.35
CA GLY A 22 -12.12 -5.11 -6.46
C GLY A 22 -10.62 -4.76 -6.50
N ALA A 23 -9.78 -5.50 -7.24
CA ALA A 23 -8.40 -5.06 -7.47
C ALA A 23 -8.27 -4.11 -8.67
N LYS A 24 -7.27 -3.23 -8.60
CA LYS A 24 -6.84 -2.36 -9.69
C LYS A 24 -5.32 -2.30 -9.72
N ILE A 25 -4.75 -2.23 -10.91
CA ILE A 25 -3.32 -1.96 -11.08
C ILE A 25 -3.13 -0.43 -11.12
N VAL A 26 -2.15 0.07 -10.40
CA VAL A 26 -1.79 1.49 -10.33
C VAL A 26 -0.30 1.60 -10.59
N LYS A 27 0.05 2.31 -11.66
CA LYS A 27 1.43 2.68 -11.96
C LYS A 27 1.71 4.09 -11.42
N GLY A 28 2.87 4.33 -10.83
CA GLY A 28 3.25 5.66 -10.37
C GLY A 28 4.73 5.80 -10.11
N ARG A 29 5.20 7.04 -9.91
CA ARG A 29 6.61 7.34 -9.66
C ARG A 29 6.82 7.71 -8.19
N VAL A 30 7.78 7.08 -7.55
CA VAL A 30 8.22 7.36 -6.18
C VAL A 30 9.72 7.60 -6.16
N SER A 31 10.22 8.39 -5.21
CA SER A 31 11.68 8.51 -5.02
C SER A 31 12.32 7.22 -4.53
N THR A 32 11.60 6.49 -3.66
CA THR A 32 12.09 5.32 -2.95
C THR A 32 10.93 4.36 -2.66
N LEU A 33 11.24 3.07 -2.58
CA LEU A 33 10.30 2.01 -2.19
C LEU A 33 10.06 2.00 -0.67
N ARG A 34 9.56 3.11 -0.12
CA ARG A 34 9.18 3.18 1.29
C ARG A 34 7.73 2.80 1.48
N LEU A 35 7.43 2.11 2.57
CA LEU A 35 6.07 1.73 2.93
C LEU A 35 5.08 2.91 2.93
N ASP A 36 5.44 4.04 3.52
CA ASP A 36 4.56 5.22 3.56
C ASP A 36 4.27 5.81 2.17
N LEU A 37 5.25 5.80 1.27
CA LEU A 37 5.12 6.28 -0.11
C LEU A 37 4.27 5.33 -0.95
N VAL A 38 4.52 4.03 -0.83
CA VAL A 38 3.77 2.98 -1.55
C VAL A 38 2.31 2.95 -1.08
N LEU A 39 2.04 3.09 0.23
CA LEU A 39 0.68 3.19 0.75
C LEU A 39 -0.05 4.44 0.26
N LYS A 40 0.65 5.59 0.19
CA LYS A 40 0.10 6.83 -0.37
C LYS A 40 -0.28 6.62 -1.83
N LEU A 41 0.61 6.06 -2.65
CA LEU A 41 0.39 5.86 -4.08
C LEU A 41 -0.67 4.77 -4.35
N GLY A 42 -0.61 3.65 -3.64
CA GLY A 42 -1.52 2.53 -3.80
C GLY A 42 -2.92 2.87 -3.29
N LEU A 43 -3.08 3.21 -2.01
CA LEU A 43 -4.40 3.40 -1.41
C LEU A 43 -4.93 4.84 -1.52
N GLY A 44 -4.10 5.81 -1.90
CA GLY A 44 -4.49 7.23 -1.95
C GLY A 44 -4.69 7.82 -0.55
N ILE A 45 -4.03 7.26 0.47
CA ILE A 45 -4.19 7.65 1.87
C ILE A 45 -3.17 8.76 2.19
N PRO A 46 -3.58 9.86 2.83
CA PRO A 46 -2.64 10.91 3.23
C PRO A 46 -1.70 10.40 4.32
N ARG A 47 -0.44 10.89 4.35
CA ARG A 47 0.59 10.47 5.32
C ARG A 47 0.09 10.50 6.77
N ASN A 48 -0.67 11.52 7.17
CA ASN A 48 -1.23 11.60 8.52
C ASN A 48 -2.07 10.38 8.90
N LYS A 49 -2.89 9.87 7.96
CA LYS A 49 -3.72 8.68 8.18
C LYS A 49 -2.90 7.39 8.19
N ILE A 50 -1.81 7.35 7.42
CA ILE A 50 -0.85 6.24 7.45
C ILE A 50 -0.15 6.20 8.81
N ASP A 51 0.27 7.35 9.34
CA ASP A 51 0.84 7.47 10.69
C ASP A 51 -0.16 7.01 11.76
N GLU A 52 -1.40 7.49 11.74
CA GLU A 52 -2.46 7.03 12.66
C GLU A 52 -2.66 5.50 12.60
N ALA A 53 -2.71 4.93 11.40
CA ALA A 53 -2.87 3.49 11.22
C ALA A 53 -1.63 2.70 11.69
N PHE A 54 -0.43 3.25 11.51
CA PHE A 54 0.82 2.66 11.99
C PHE A 54 0.85 2.60 13.51
N TYR A 55 0.54 3.71 14.20
CA TYR A 55 0.50 3.76 15.67
C TYR A 55 -0.61 2.87 16.24
N ALA A 56 -1.73 2.74 15.53
CA ALA A 56 -2.80 1.81 15.88
C ALA A 56 -2.44 0.33 15.60
N SER A 57 -1.22 0.04 15.14
CA SER A 57 -0.77 -1.31 14.75
C SER A 57 -1.65 -1.95 13.68
N ARG A 58 -2.25 -1.16 12.76
CA ARG A 58 -3.21 -1.60 11.74
C ARG A 58 -2.56 -1.88 10.37
N ILE A 59 -1.24 -1.82 10.29
CA ILE A 59 -0.47 -2.06 9.06
C ILE A 59 0.37 -3.32 9.23
N LYS A 60 0.24 -4.25 8.29
CA LYS A 60 1.08 -5.45 8.18
C LYS A 60 1.75 -5.48 6.81
N VAL A 61 2.98 -5.97 6.76
CA VAL A 61 3.71 -6.25 5.51
C VAL A 61 4.03 -7.73 5.50
N ASN A 62 3.59 -8.44 4.47
CA ASN A 62 3.65 -9.90 4.32
C ASN A 62 3.08 -10.64 5.54
N GLY A 63 1.97 -10.13 6.09
CA GLY A 63 1.35 -10.67 7.30
C GLY A 63 2.05 -10.33 8.62
N GLN A 64 3.21 -9.65 8.59
CA GLN A 64 3.95 -9.29 9.79
C GLN A 64 3.75 -7.82 10.17
N LYS A 65 3.73 -7.54 11.48
CA LYS A 65 3.67 -6.17 11.99
C LYS A 65 4.90 -5.38 11.53
N VAL A 66 4.68 -4.14 11.15
CA VAL A 66 5.76 -3.26 10.70
C VAL A 66 6.34 -2.53 11.90
N ASP A 67 7.65 -2.65 12.10
CA ASP A 67 8.37 -1.96 13.17
C ASP A 67 8.68 -0.49 12.84
N LYS A 68 8.83 -0.17 11.55
CA LYS A 68 9.17 1.19 11.06
C LYS A 68 8.34 1.57 9.84
N LYS A 69 7.70 2.74 9.87
CA LYS A 69 6.99 3.32 8.71
C LYS A 69 7.89 3.59 7.49
N SER A 70 9.18 3.80 7.72
CA SER A 70 10.20 3.98 6.68
C SER A 70 10.80 2.65 6.20
N LYS A 71 10.16 1.51 6.49
CA LYS A 71 10.65 0.21 6.02
C LYS A 71 10.74 0.22 4.50
N GLN A 72 11.89 -0.17 4.00
CA GLN A 72 12.12 -0.36 2.58
C GLN A 72 11.42 -1.65 2.14
N LEU A 73 10.64 -1.54 1.08
CA LEU A 73 9.90 -2.63 0.46
C LEU A 73 10.64 -3.14 -0.77
N PHE A 74 10.32 -4.36 -1.15
CA PHE A 74 10.88 -5.05 -2.31
C PHE A 74 9.78 -5.52 -3.26
N LEU A 75 10.16 -5.87 -4.48
CA LEU A 75 9.25 -6.46 -5.46
C LEU A 75 8.62 -7.74 -4.89
N GLY A 76 7.30 -7.87 -5.02
CA GLY A 76 6.52 -8.96 -4.43
C GLY A 76 6.08 -8.75 -2.98
N ASP A 77 6.48 -7.66 -2.30
CA ASP A 77 5.96 -7.37 -0.96
C ASP A 77 4.46 -7.04 -1.02
N THR A 78 3.71 -7.63 -0.09
CA THR A 78 2.29 -7.38 0.14
C THR A 78 2.11 -6.54 1.39
N ILE A 79 1.33 -5.48 1.31
CA ILE A 79 1.00 -4.59 2.42
C ILE A 79 -0.50 -4.66 2.66
N ASP A 80 -0.88 -4.95 3.90
CA ASP A 80 -2.26 -4.99 4.36
C ASP A 80 -2.51 -3.87 5.37
N LEU A 81 -3.53 -3.07 5.11
CA LEU A 81 -4.04 -2.03 6.00
C LEU A 81 -5.42 -2.45 6.51
N MET A 82 -5.58 -2.60 7.83
CA MET A 82 -6.90 -2.86 8.40
C MET A 82 -7.77 -1.60 8.36
N LEU A 83 -8.90 -1.65 7.65
CA LEU A 83 -9.90 -0.56 7.58
C LEU A 83 -10.92 -0.64 8.72
N GLY A 84 -11.24 -1.86 9.17
CA GLY A 84 -12.08 -2.11 10.35
C GLY A 84 -12.92 -3.38 10.21
N PRO A 85 -13.80 -3.66 11.18
CA PRO A 85 -14.74 -4.77 11.08
C PRO A 85 -15.73 -4.53 9.94
N SER A 86 -16.08 -5.60 9.23
CA SER A 86 -17.00 -5.49 8.10
C SER A 86 -18.41 -5.15 8.57
N LYS A 87 -19.08 -4.24 7.84
CA LYS A 87 -20.46 -3.84 8.14
C LYS A 87 -21.46 -4.98 7.99
N MET A 88 -21.12 -5.99 7.19
CA MET A 88 -21.99 -7.13 6.93
C MET A 88 -21.84 -8.23 7.99
N ASN A 89 -20.63 -8.45 8.50
CA ASN A 89 -20.37 -9.45 9.52
C ASN A 89 -19.22 -8.98 10.45
N PRO A 90 -19.42 -8.92 11.77
CA PRO A 90 -18.39 -8.51 12.72
C PRO A 90 -17.23 -9.52 12.85
N ASP A 91 -17.45 -10.78 12.42
CA ASP A 91 -16.42 -11.82 12.31
C ASP A 91 -15.52 -11.68 11.08
N PHE A 92 -15.71 -10.66 10.25
CA PHE A 92 -14.88 -10.38 9.09
C PHE A 92 -14.25 -9.00 9.22
N ILE A 93 -13.06 -8.85 8.65
CA ILE A 93 -12.33 -7.59 8.65
C ILE A 93 -12.19 -7.12 7.21
N ASP A 94 -12.50 -5.86 6.98
CA ASP A 94 -12.17 -5.19 5.73
C ASP A 94 -10.73 -4.68 5.80
N VAL A 95 -9.89 -5.15 4.87
CA VAL A 95 -8.51 -4.72 4.70
C VAL A 95 -8.31 -4.06 3.34
N GLY A 96 -7.45 -3.05 3.28
CA GLY A 96 -6.90 -2.52 2.04
C GLY A 96 -5.57 -3.21 1.77
N ARG A 97 -5.49 -3.99 0.68
CA ARG A 97 -4.27 -4.69 0.29
C ARG A 97 -3.56 -3.94 -0.83
N VAL A 98 -2.23 -3.88 -0.80
CA VAL A 98 -1.39 -3.37 -1.87
C VAL A 98 -0.27 -4.37 -2.08
N GLU A 99 -0.03 -4.79 -3.32
CA GLU A 99 1.05 -5.69 -3.69
C GLU A 99 1.92 -5.00 -4.73
N ILE A 100 3.24 -5.10 -4.57
CA ILE A 100 4.20 -4.57 -5.55
C ILE A 100 4.41 -5.62 -6.63
N ILE A 101 3.88 -5.37 -7.83
CA ILE A 101 3.97 -6.27 -8.98
C ILE A 101 5.29 -6.04 -9.72
N ASP A 102 5.60 -4.78 -9.97
CA ASP A 102 6.76 -4.41 -10.77
C ASP A 102 7.43 -3.14 -10.25
N VAL A 103 8.74 -3.08 -10.44
CA VAL A 103 9.59 -1.97 -10.02
C VAL A 103 10.60 -1.72 -11.13
N GLU A 104 10.47 -0.58 -11.77
CA GLU A 104 11.37 -0.11 -12.83
C GLU A 104 12.10 1.14 -12.35
N VAL A 105 13.40 1.22 -12.64
CA VAL A 105 14.19 2.41 -12.32
C VAL A 105 14.12 3.36 -13.51
N ASP A 106 13.73 4.60 -13.26
CA ASP A 106 13.74 5.67 -14.26
C ASP A 106 15.17 6.20 -14.34
N ASP A 107 15.97 5.59 -15.23
CA ASP A 107 17.37 5.97 -15.48
C ASP A 107 17.51 7.18 -16.44
N ASP A 108 16.39 7.71 -16.96
CA ASP A 108 16.37 8.76 -18.00
C ASP A 108 16.47 10.19 -17.44
N LEU A 109 16.32 10.38 -16.12
CA LEU A 109 16.32 11.71 -15.50
C LEU A 109 17.66 12.07 -14.83
N ASP A 110 18.38 12.95 -15.51
CA ASP A 110 19.53 13.72 -15.02
C ASP A 110 19.24 14.23 -13.59
N GLN A 111 19.90 13.63 -12.60
CA GLN A 111 20.02 14.04 -11.19
C GLN A 111 18.93 13.61 -10.18
N THR A 112 17.80 13.00 -10.58
CA THR A 112 16.83 12.46 -9.60
C THR A 112 16.41 11.05 -9.97
N LYS A 113 17.10 10.05 -9.38
CA LYS A 113 16.74 8.63 -9.52
C LYS A 113 15.33 8.43 -8.97
N ARG A 114 14.35 8.33 -9.87
CA ARG A 114 12.97 7.99 -9.52
C ARG A 114 12.75 6.53 -9.83
N VAL A 115 11.85 5.91 -9.08
CA VAL A 115 11.47 4.51 -9.24
C VAL A 115 10.02 4.51 -9.70
N ILE A 116 9.78 3.95 -10.87
CA ILE A 116 8.45 3.65 -11.36
C ILE A 116 8.01 2.34 -10.71
N VAL A 117 6.86 2.35 -10.07
CA VAL A 117 6.30 1.19 -9.39
C VAL A 117 4.94 0.87 -9.93
N GLU A 118 4.70 -0.42 -10.17
CA GLU A 118 3.39 -0.95 -10.51
C GLU A 118 2.84 -1.71 -9.30
N LEU A 119 1.70 -1.22 -8.80
CA LEU A 119 1.07 -1.68 -7.58
C LEU A 119 -0.28 -2.28 -7.90
N LYS A 120 -0.54 -3.51 -7.46
CA LYS A 120 -1.88 -4.09 -7.45
C LYS A 120 -2.55 -3.74 -6.13
N ARG A 121 -3.61 -2.93 -6.17
CA ARG A 121 -4.34 -2.48 -4.97
C ARG A 121 -5.73 -3.10 -4.89
N TRP A 122 -6.17 -3.37 -3.67
CA TRP A 122 -7.56 -3.67 -3.31
C TRP A 122 -8.00 -2.63 -2.27
N LYS A 123 -9.02 -1.83 -2.60
CA LYS A 123 -9.50 -0.77 -1.68
C LYS A 123 -10.28 -1.33 -0.50
N SER A 124 -10.94 -2.46 -0.66
CA SER A 124 -11.71 -3.13 0.37
C SER A 124 -11.75 -4.60 0.00
N LEU A 125 -11.01 -5.39 0.76
CA LEU A 125 -10.98 -6.84 0.70
C LEU A 125 -11.50 -7.35 2.03
N THR A 126 -12.65 -8.01 2.02
CA THR A 126 -13.19 -8.64 3.20
C THR A 126 -12.49 -9.97 3.38
N ILE A 127 -11.69 -10.09 4.45
CA ILE A 127 -11.03 -11.34 4.83
C ILE A 127 -11.69 -11.89 6.10
N GLU A 128 -11.71 -13.21 6.22
CA GLU A 128 -12.09 -13.86 7.48
C GLU A 128 -11.16 -13.33 8.58
N ASN A 129 -11.74 -12.93 9.73
CA ASN A 129 -11.00 -12.44 10.87
C ASN A 129 -10.24 -13.60 11.51
N ILE A 130 -9.15 -14.01 10.87
CA ILE A 130 -8.22 -14.96 11.45
C ILE A 130 -7.59 -14.24 12.64
N ASP A 131 -7.71 -14.89 13.79
CA ASP A 131 -7.23 -14.62 15.16
C ASP A 131 -5.86 -13.88 15.28
N GLU A 132 -5.08 -13.78 14.20
CA GLU A 132 -3.78 -13.11 14.07
C GLU A 132 -3.79 -11.58 14.24
N TRP A 133 -4.96 -10.92 14.21
CA TRP A 133 -5.09 -9.52 14.63
C TRP A 133 -5.55 -9.37 16.08
N ARG A 134 -6.07 -10.44 16.67
CA ARG A 134 -6.63 -10.47 18.03
C ARG A 134 -5.62 -10.99 19.06
N ARG A 135 -4.69 -11.86 18.66
CA ARG A 135 -3.58 -12.35 19.50
C ARG A 135 -2.38 -11.42 19.46
N GLU A 136 -2.49 -10.25 20.05
CA GLU A 136 -1.36 -9.57 20.70
C GLU A 136 -1.93 -8.84 21.93
N GLU A 137 -2.40 -9.61 22.92
CA GLU A 137 -2.48 -9.18 24.32
C GLU A 137 -1.29 -9.74 25.10
#